data_AF-A0A971AT14-F1
#
_entry.id   AF-A0A971AT14-F1
#
_cell.length_a   1.000
_cell.length_b   1.000
_cell.length_c   1.000
_cell.angle_alpha   90.00
_cell.angle_beta   90.00
_cell.angle_gamma   90.00
#
_symmetry.space_group_name_H-M   'P 1'
#
loop_
_entity.id
_entity.type
_entity.pdbx_description
1 polymer ?
#
loop_
_entity_poly.entity_id
_entity_poly.type
_entity_poly.pdbx_seq_one_letter_code
_entity_poly.pdbx_strand_id
1 'polypeptide(L)'
;MNKAELVAAKVTPERVARLVYALEPQQHPANRGSVSIGQLIDALLAQEGYAAEERAPFEVALTQAIVQAAKDIPGFEFVDGG
;
A
#
# COMPACT_ATOMS: atom_id res chain seq x y z
N MET A 1 13.38 15.64 -5.97
CA MET A 1 12.57 14.53 -5.44
C MET A 1 13.44 13.73 -4.48
N ASN A 2 12.95 13.48 -3.27
CA ASN A 2 13.59 12.58 -2.31
C ASN A 2 13.29 11.11 -2.69
N LYS A 3 14.01 10.16 -2.05
CA LYS A 3 13.88 8.71 -2.35
C LYS A 3 12.44 8.22 -2.18
N ALA A 4 11.72 8.75 -1.20
CA ALA A 4 10.34 8.37 -0.91
C ALA A 4 9.35 8.81 -2.01
N GLU A 5 9.49 10.04 -2.52
CA GLU A 5 8.70 10.55 -3.63
C GLU A 5 8.92 9.75 -4.92
N LEU A 6 10.16 9.30 -5.17
CA LEU A 6 10.48 8.46 -6.33
C LEU A 6 9.81 7.08 -6.26
N VAL A 7 9.75 6.47 -5.08
CA VAL A 7 9.05 5.20 -4.89
C VAL A 7 7.54 5.41 -4.96
N ALA A 8 7.02 6.47 -4.32
CA ALA A 8 5.61 6.83 -4.35
C ALA A 8 5.10 7.11 -5.77
N ALA A 9 5.92 7.72 -6.64
CA ALA A 9 5.57 7.96 -8.03
C ALA A 9 5.38 6.67 -8.86
N LYS A 10 5.88 5.51 -8.37
CA LYS A 10 5.67 4.20 -9.00
C LYS A 10 4.44 3.47 -8.48
N VAL A 11 3.68 4.07 -7.55
CA VAL A 11 2.42 3.52 -7.05
C VAL A 11 1.32 3.85 -8.04
N THR A 12 0.73 2.80 -8.64
CA THR A 12 -0.40 2.91 -9.57
C THR A 12 -1.61 2.16 -9.04
N PRO A 13 -2.84 2.48 -9.49
CA PRO A 13 -4.05 1.75 -9.11
C PRO A 13 -3.92 0.23 -9.34
N GLU A 14 -3.36 -0.18 -10.49
CA GLU A 14 -3.19 -1.61 -10.82
C GLU A 14 -2.20 -2.29 -9.87
N ARG A 15 -1.14 -1.57 -9.46
CA ARG A 15 -0.15 -2.11 -8.52
C ARG A 15 -0.76 -2.28 -7.14
N VAL A 16 -1.52 -1.30 -6.66
CA VAL A 16 -2.25 -1.40 -5.39
C VAL A 16 -3.27 -2.53 -5.43
N ALA A 17 -4.08 -2.64 -6.50
CA ALA A 17 -5.05 -3.72 -6.65
C ALA A 17 -4.39 -5.11 -6.59
N ARG A 18 -3.29 -5.32 -7.33
CA ARG A 18 -2.55 -6.59 -7.31
C ARG A 18 -2.04 -6.94 -5.91
N LEU A 19 -1.53 -5.96 -5.18
CA LEU A 19 -1.08 -6.17 -3.80
C LEU A 19 -2.24 -6.52 -2.87
N VAL A 20 -3.37 -5.84 -2.99
CA VAL A 20 -4.57 -6.16 -2.20
C VAL A 20 -5.03 -7.60 -2.48
N TYR A 21 -5.15 -8.01 -3.76
CA TYR A 21 -5.52 -9.39 -4.10
C TYR A 21 -4.52 -10.44 -3.63
N ALA A 22 -3.23 -10.10 -3.53
CA ALA A 22 -2.22 -11.00 -3.01
C ALA A 22 -2.24 -11.11 -1.47
N LEU A 23 -2.56 -10.01 -0.77
CA LEU A 23 -2.51 -9.91 0.69
C LEU A 23 -3.84 -10.28 1.35
N GLU A 24 -4.98 -10.02 0.72
CA GLU A 24 -6.32 -10.29 1.26
C GLU A 24 -6.53 -11.77 1.65
N PRO A 25 -6.09 -12.78 0.87
CA PRO A 25 -6.20 -14.19 1.25
C PRO A 25 -5.36 -14.57 2.47
N GLN A 26 -4.33 -13.78 2.79
CA GLN A 26 -3.42 -14.01 3.91
C GLN A 26 -3.96 -13.41 5.23
N GLN A 27 -5.01 -12.60 5.16
CA GLN A 27 -5.64 -12.02 6.33
C GLN A 27 -6.30 -13.09 7.20
N HIS A 28 -6.36 -12.83 8.49
CA HIS A 28 -7.18 -13.63 9.39
C HIS A 28 -8.65 -13.65 8.88
N PRO A 29 -9.38 -14.77 8.95
CA PRO A 29 -10.73 -14.87 8.40
C PRO A 29 -11.70 -13.77 8.87
N ALA A 30 -11.50 -13.23 10.08
CA ALA A 30 -12.28 -12.13 10.64
C ALA A 30 -12.10 -10.78 9.91
N ASN A 31 -10.99 -10.59 9.20
CA ASN A 31 -10.62 -9.34 8.51
C ASN A 31 -10.56 -9.52 6.98
N ARG A 32 -11.01 -10.66 6.47
CA ARG A 32 -11.03 -10.96 5.03
C ARG A 32 -11.86 -9.90 4.30
N GLY A 33 -11.38 -9.44 3.15
CA GLY A 33 -11.93 -8.29 2.42
C GLY A 33 -11.34 -6.93 2.78
N SER A 34 -10.37 -6.86 3.70
CA SER A 34 -9.62 -5.62 4.00
C SER A 34 -8.12 -5.86 4.07
N VAL A 35 -7.33 -4.86 3.67
CA VAL A 35 -5.86 -4.88 3.76
C VAL A 35 -5.41 -3.53 4.32
N SER A 36 -4.54 -3.55 5.32
CA SER A 36 -4.06 -2.31 5.93
C SER A 36 -3.07 -1.58 5.02
N ILE A 37 -3.04 -0.24 5.09
CA ILE A 37 -2.03 0.56 4.39
C ILE A 37 -0.62 0.15 4.80
N GLY A 38 -0.39 -0.15 6.07
CA GLY A 38 0.92 -0.61 6.54
C GLY A 38 1.42 -1.85 5.78
N GLN A 39 0.55 -2.84 5.57
CA GLN A 39 0.89 -4.03 4.80
C GLN A 39 1.16 -3.73 3.32
N LEU A 40 0.41 -2.79 2.74
CA LEU A 40 0.66 -2.33 1.37
C LEU A 40 2.00 -1.61 1.24
N ILE A 41 2.36 -0.77 2.22
CA ILE A 41 3.65 -0.09 2.30
C ILE A 41 4.78 -1.12 2.40
N ASP A 42 4.66 -2.07 3.32
CA ASP A 42 5.69 -3.11 3.52
C ASP A 42 5.88 -3.93 2.24
N ALA A 43 4.79 -4.29 1.55
CA ALA A 43 4.87 -5.03 0.28
C ALA A 43 5.47 -4.20 -0.86
N LEU A 44 5.14 -2.91 -0.96
CA LEU A 44 5.74 -2.00 -1.96
C LEU A 44 7.24 -1.83 -1.73
N LEU A 45 7.66 -1.66 -0.48
CA LEU A 45 9.06 -1.52 -0.11
C LEU A 45 9.85 -2.81 -0.37
N ALA A 46 9.28 -3.97 -0.02
CA ALA A 46 9.89 -5.26 -0.29
C ALA A 46 10.09 -5.50 -1.80
N GLN A 47 9.13 -5.11 -2.66
CA GLN A 47 9.27 -5.21 -4.11
C GLN A 47 10.39 -4.33 -4.68
N GLU A 48 10.70 -3.23 -4.02
CA GLU A 48 11.77 -2.31 -4.44
C GLU A 48 13.10 -2.61 -3.71
N GLY A 49 13.15 -3.67 -2.90
CA GLY A 49 14.36 -4.15 -2.24
C GLY A 49 14.74 -3.40 -0.96
N TYR A 50 13.81 -2.67 -0.34
CA TYR A 50 14.04 -1.98 0.94
C TYR A 50 13.79 -2.90 2.12
N ALA A 51 14.56 -2.70 3.18
CA ALA A 51 14.35 -3.38 4.45
C ALA A 51 13.20 -2.72 5.24
N ALA A 52 12.54 -3.48 6.12
CA ALA A 52 11.40 -2.98 6.90
C ALA A 52 11.81 -1.82 7.83
N GLU A 53 13.05 -1.81 8.30
CA GLU A 53 13.63 -0.77 9.15
C GLU A 53 13.78 0.58 8.40
N GLU A 54 13.83 0.54 7.07
CA GLU A 54 13.90 1.75 6.23
C GLU A 54 12.52 2.37 5.97
N ARG A 55 11.42 1.81 6.50
CA ARG A 55 10.05 2.24 6.18
C ARG A 55 9.72 3.68 6.57
N ALA A 56 10.19 4.14 7.72
CA ALA A 56 9.78 5.43 8.32
C ALA A 56 9.83 6.63 7.33
N PRO A 57 10.90 6.86 6.54
CA PRO A 57 10.94 7.94 5.56
C PRO A 57 9.94 7.81 4.39
N PHE A 58 9.39 6.62 4.12
CA PHE A 58 8.46 6.38 3.02
C PHE A 58 6.99 6.47 3.43
N GLU A 59 6.70 6.37 4.72
CA GLU A 59 5.36 6.12 5.23
C GLU A 59 4.34 7.16 4.78
N VAL A 60 4.66 8.46 4.95
CA VAL A 60 3.76 9.55 4.55
C VAL A 60 3.53 9.57 3.04
N ALA A 61 4.60 9.50 2.24
CA ALA A 61 4.53 9.59 0.79
C ALA A 61 3.79 8.40 0.17
N LEU A 62 4.07 7.19 0.67
CA LEU A 62 3.40 5.97 0.19
C LEU A 62 1.95 5.92 0.65
N THR A 63 1.63 6.33 1.87
CA THR A 63 0.23 6.42 2.35
C THR A 63 -0.59 7.31 1.40
N GLN A 64 -0.09 8.51 1.09
CA GLN A 64 -0.78 9.43 0.19
C GLN A 64 -0.94 8.84 -1.21
N ALA A 65 0.12 8.22 -1.74
CA ALA A 65 0.08 7.62 -3.08
C ALA A 65 -0.88 6.41 -3.14
N ILE A 66 -0.91 5.56 -2.12
CA ILE A 66 -1.82 4.42 -2.02
C ILE A 66 -3.27 4.91 -1.92
N VAL A 67 -3.55 5.86 -1.03
CA VAL A 67 -4.90 6.42 -0.87
C VAL A 67 -5.37 7.05 -2.18
N GLN A 68 -4.50 7.78 -2.87
CA GLN A 68 -4.87 8.40 -4.14
C GLN A 68 -5.10 7.35 -5.24
N ALA A 69 -4.22 6.36 -5.35
CA ALA A 69 -4.37 5.27 -6.31
C ALA A 69 -5.62 4.41 -6.04
N ALA A 70 -5.98 4.19 -4.77
CA ALA A 70 -7.14 3.40 -4.39
C ALA A 70 -8.47 4.04 -4.82
N LYS A 71 -8.56 5.37 -4.88
CA LYS A 71 -9.76 6.10 -5.36
C LYS A 71 -10.11 5.77 -6.81
N ASP A 72 -9.12 5.40 -7.60
CA ASP A 72 -9.29 5.08 -9.02
C ASP A 72 -9.56 3.59 -9.25
N ILE A 73 -9.64 2.77 -8.20
CA ILE A 73 -9.93 1.33 -8.30
C ILE A 73 -11.44 1.11 -8.02
N PRO A 74 -12.23 0.67 -9.02
CA PRO A 74 -13.64 0.39 -8.82
C PRO A 74 -13.88 -0.69 -7.75
N GLY A 75 -14.74 -0.38 -6.77
CA GLY A 75 -15.09 -1.31 -5.69
C GLY A 75 -14.11 -1.34 -4.52
N PHE A 76 -13.07 -0.50 -4.51
CA PHE A 76 -12.20 -0.32 -3.36
C PHE A 76 -12.68 0.90 -2.57
N GLU A 77 -12.75 0.75 -1.25
CA GLU A 77 -13.06 1.84 -0.33
C GLU A 77 -11.94 1.98 0.68
N PHE A 78 -11.50 3.22 0.90
CA PHE A 78 -10.61 3.52 2.00
C PHE A 78 -11.43 3.75 3.27
N VAL A 79 -11.19 2.94 4.29
CA VAL A 79 -11.81 3.09 5.62
C VAL A 79 -10.72 3.53 6.58
N ASP A 80 -10.91 4.70 7.19
CA ASP A 80 -10.01 5.17 8.24
C ASP A 80 -10.28 4.36 9.51
N GLY A 81 -9.36 3.46 9.84
CA GLY A 81 -9.39 2.68 11.07
C GLY A 81 -8.86 3.55 12.20
N GLY A 82 -9.73 4.39 12.76
CA GLY A 82 -9.40 5.31 13.85
C GLY A 82 -8.79 4.65 15.08
#